data_AF-W4RUD0-F1
#
_entry.id   AF-W4RUD0-F1
#
_cell.length_a   1.000
_cell.length_b   1.000
_cell.length_c   1.000
_cell.angle_alpha   90.00
_cell.angle_beta   90.00
_cell.angle_gamma   90.00
#
_symmetry.space_group_name_H-M   'P 1'
#
loop_
_entity.id
_entity.type
_entity.pdbx_description
1 polymer ?
#
loop_
_entity_poly.entity_id
_entity_poly.type
_entity_poly.pdbx_seq_one_letter_code
_entity_poly.pdbx_strand_id
1 'polypeptide(L)' 'MPYHKLGVYKWEALGLEYPLKDVEPPSDDEVDNAYKLLTAHIAVN' A
#
# COMPACT_ATOMS: atom_id res chain seq x y z
N MET A 1 -1.90 -4.73 -5.86
CA MET A 1 -0.65 -4.68 -5.08
C MET A 1 -0.79 -3.59 -4.03
N PRO A 2 -0.45 -3.86 -2.75
CA PRO A 2 -0.49 -2.85 -1.70
C PRO A 2 0.60 -1.78 -1.87
N TYR A 3 0.49 -0.69 -1.09
CA TYR A 3 1.52 0.33 -1.00
C TYR A 3 2.85 -0.25 -0.48
N HIS A 4 3.97 0.26 -0.97
CA HIS A 4 5.32 -0.10 -0.52
C HIS A 4 6.21 1.15 -0.43
N LYS A 5 7.05 1.22 0.62
CA LYS A 5 8.05 2.29 0.81
C LYS A 5 9.29 2.11 -0.08
N LEU A 6 9.08 2.01 -1.40
CA LEU A 6 10.18 1.89 -2.35
C LEU A 6 10.64 3.28 -2.81
N GLY A 7 11.96 3.48 -2.87
CA GLY A 7 12.56 4.70 -3.43
C GLY A 7 12.59 5.92 -2.51
N VAL A 8 12.24 5.80 -1.22
CA VAL A 8 12.35 6.88 -0.22
C VAL A 8 13.74 7.52 -0.21
N TYR A 9 14.79 6.69 -0.24
CA TYR A 9 16.19 7.12 -0.29
C TYR A 9 16.53 8.04 -1.48
N LYS A 10 15.78 7.96 -2.59
CA LYS A 10 15.99 8.84 -3.75
C LYS A 10 15.48 10.25 -3.48
N TRP A 11 14.40 10.39 -2.73
CA TRP A 11 13.88 11.68 -2.30
C TRP A 11 14.86 12.35 -1.34
N GLU A 12 15.35 11.59 -0.36
CA GLU A 12 16.36 12.04 0.58
C GLU A 12 17.65 12.50 -0.14
N ALA A 13 18.10 11.74 -1.14
CA ALA A 13 19.27 12.11 -1.95
C ALA A 13 19.10 13.39 -2.77
N LEU A 14 17.86 13.74 -3.13
CA LEU A 14 17.52 15.00 -3.82
C LEU A 14 17.28 16.16 -2.85
N GLY A 15 17.37 15.94 -1.53
CA GLY A 15 17.02 16.93 -0.52
C GLY A 15 15.52 17.26 -0.48
N LEU A 16 14.68 16.34 -0.95
CA LEU A 16 13.23 16.50 -1.02
C LEU A 16 12.56 15.75 0.13
N GLU A 17 11.46 16.32 0.64
CA GLU A 17 10.60 15.62 1.60
C GLU A 17 9.76 14.55 0.90
N TYR A 18 9.78 13.32 1.42
CA TYR A 18 8.92 12.25 0.93
C TYR A 18 7.52 12.38 1.54
N PRO A 19 6.46 12.59 0.72
CA PRO A 19 5.13 12.96 1.22
C PRO A 19 4.43 11.85 2.01
N LEU A 20 4.87 10.60 1.89
CA LEU A 20 4.29 9.44 2.58
C LEU A 20 5.23 8.88 3.66
N LYS A 21 6.15 9.70 4.19
CA LYS A 21 7.17 9.27 5.18
C LYS A 21 6.57 8.60 6.42
N ASP A 22 5.38 9.02 6.84
CA ASP A 22 4.69 8.54 8.04
C ASP A 22 3.60 7.48 7.73
N VAL A 23 3.49 7.03 6.48
CA VAL A 23 2.47 6.06 6.06
C VAL A 23 3.09 4.67 5.98
N GLU A 24 2.55 3.71 6.71
CA GLU A 24 2.99 2.32 6.65
C GLU A 24 2.28 1.52 5.54
N PRO A 25 2.93 0.48 4.98
CA PRO A 25 2.22 -0.55 4.21
C PRO A 25 1.08 -1.16 5.02
N PRO A 26 -0.04 -1.56 4.38
CA PRO A 26 -1.09 -2.28 5.08
C PRO A 26 -0.57 -3.63 5.59
N SER A 27 -1.15 -4.12 6.68
CA SER A 27 -0.94 -5.48 7.16
C SER A 27 -1.57 -6.52 6.22
N ASP A 28 -1.10 -7.77 6.30
CA ASP A 28 -1.66 -8.87 5.51
C ASP A 28 -3.17 -9.05 5.77
N ASP A 29 -3.61 -8.90 7.02
CA ASP A 29 -5.04 -8.98 7.39
C ASP A 29 -5.89 -7.89 6.72
N GLU A 30 -5.37 -6.66 6.62
CA GLU A 30 -6.05 -5.55 5.93
C GLU A 30 -6.12 -5.80 4.41
N VAL A 31 -5.05 -6.35 3.83
CA VAL A 31 -5.01 -6.74 2.41
C VAL A 31 -6.05 -7.83 2.13
N ASP A 32 -6.09 -8.87 2.95
CA ASP A 32 -7.05 -9.96 2.82
C ASP A 32 -8.50 -9.50 2.99
N ASN A 33 -8.75 -8.61 3.95
CA ASN A 33 -10.07 -8.02 4.14
C ASN A 33 -10.50 -7.20 2.90
N ALA A 34 -9.62 -6.35 2.38
CA ALA A 34 -9.90 -5.59 1.16
C ALA A 34 -10.17 -6.51 -0.04
N TYR A 35 -9.40 -7.58 -0.19
CA TYR A 35 -9.61 -8.57 -1.25
C TYR A 35 -10.97 -9.25 -1.16
N LYS A 36 -11.40 -9.67 0.04
CA LYS A 36 -12.72 -10.28 0.27
C LYS A 36 -13.84 -9.33 -0.13
N LEU A 37 -13.75 -8.05 0.26
CA LEU A 37 -14.76 -7.04 -0.07
C LEU A 37 -14.86 -6.80 -1.59
N LEU A 38 -13.71 -6.70 -2.28
CA LEU A 38 -13.66 -6.47 -3.73
C LEU A 38 -14.19 -7.66 -4.53
N THR A 39 -13.97 -8.88 -4.05
CA THR A 39 -14.32 -10.11 -4.77
C THR A 39 -15.67 -10.71 -4.37
N ALA A 40 -16.31 -10.18 -3.32
CA ALA A 40 -17.55 -10.69 -2.75
C ALA A 40 -18.68 -10.93 -3.78
N HIS A 41 -18.73 -10.16 -4.86
CA HIS A 41 -19.79 -10.24 -5.89
C HIS A 41 -19.33 -10.95 -7.17
N ILE A 42 -18.03 -11.26 -7.28
CA ILE A 42 -17.44 -11.93 -8.45
C ILE A 42 -17.50 -13.45 -8.28
N ALA A 43 -17.42 -13.94 -7.05
CA ALA A 43 -17.43 -15.37 -6.75
C ALA A 43 -18.82 -16.05 -6.80
N VAL A 44 -19.88 -15.33 -7.18
CA VAL A 44 -21.28 -15.81 -7.16
C VAL A 44 -21.85 -16.08 -8.58
N ASN A 45 -21.01 -16.19 -9.60
CA ASN A 45 -21.42 -16.60 -10.95
C ASN A 45 -20.88 -17.97 -11.33
#